data_AF-A0A8T3N481-F1
#
_entry.id   AF-A0A8T3N481-F1
#
_cell.length_a   1.000
_cell.length_b   1.000
_cell.length_c   1.000
_cell.angle_alpha   90.00
_cell.angle_beta   90.00
_cell.angle_gamma   90.00
#
_symmetry.space_group_name_H-M   'P 1'
#
loop_
_entity.id
_entity.type
_entity.pdbx_description
1 polymer ?
#
loop_
_entity_poly.entity_id
_entity_poly.type
_entity_poly.pdbx_seq_one_letter_code
_entity_poly.pdbx_strand_id
1 'polypeptide(L)' 'MKYECLYIRAFENGKTLQQGLKQYFDWYNRQRPHQGLDDQTPDEVYRGLPHWRQAA' A
#
# COMPACT_ATOMS: atom_id res chain seq x y z
N MET A 1 10.58 -6.37 1.19
CA MET A 1 9.67 -6.99 0.20
C MET A 1 8.47 -7.55 0.95
N LYS A 2 7.27 -6.96 0.83
CA LYS A 2 6.07 -7.44 1.53
C LYS A 2 5.24 -8.31 0.59
N TYR A 3 5.22 -9.61 0.87
CA TYR A 3 4.65 -10.66 0.01
C TYR A 3 3.16 -10.91 0.22
N GLU A 4 2.47 -10.13 1.09
CA GLU A 4 1.10 -10.43 1.52
C GLU A 4 0.08 -10.48 0.38
N CYS A 5 0.25 -9.69 -0.69
CA CYS A 5 -0.67 -9.71 -1.84
C CYS A 5 -0.57 -10.99 -2.68
N LEU A 6 0.64 -11.57 -2.78
CA LEU A 6 0.91 -12.72 -3.65
C LEU A 6 0.40 -14.04 -3.05
N TYR A 7 0.26 -14.12 -1.72
CA TYR A 7 -0.15 -15.37 -1.05
C TYR A 7 -1.66 -15.55 -0.92
N ILE A 8 -2.46 -14.49 -1.07
CA ILE A 8 -3.90 -14.51 -0.71
C ILE A 8 -4.81 -14.56 -1.95
N ARG A 9 -4.28 -14.32 -3.17
CA ARG A 9 -5.09 -14.27 -4.39
C ARG A 9 -4.53 -15.17 -5.49
N ALA A 10 -5.35 -16.14 -5.92
CA ALA A 10 -5.14 -16.83 -7.18
C ALA A 10 -5.48 -15.86 -8.32
N PHE A 11 -4.46 -15.38 -9.02
CA PHE A 11 -4.66 -14.55 -10.20
C PHE A 11 -4.80 -15.46 -11.43
N GLU A 12 -5.90 -15.31 -12.17
CA GLU A 12 -6.18 -16.12 -13.36
C GLU A 12 -5.15 -15.92 -14.48
N ASN A 13 -4.50 -14.76 -14.54
CA ASN A 13 -3.48 -14.45 -15.54
C ASN A 13 -2.58 -13.28 -15.09
N GLY A 14 -1.50 -13.04 -15.85
CA GLY A 14 -0.53 -11.97 -15.52
C GLY A 14 -1.13 -10.56 -15.50
N LYS A 15 -2.20 -10.29 -16.25
CA LYS A 15 -2.85 -8.97 -16.29
C LYS A 15 -3.63 -8.71 -15.00
N THR A 16 -4.38 -9.70 -14.51
CA THR A 16 -5.11 -9.57 -13.24
C THR A 16 -4.14 -9.49 -12.05
N LEU A 17 -2.99 -10.19 -12.12
CA LEU A 17 -1.90 -10.05 -11.16
C LEU A 17 -1.35 -8.61 -11.12
N GLN A 18 -1.00 -8.03 -12.27
CA GLN A 18 -0.47 -6.66 -12.32
C GLN A 18 -1.46 -5.64 -11.75
N GLN A 19 -2.75 -5.77 -12.06
CA GLN A 19 -3.79 -4.90 -11.51
C GLN A 19 -3.94 -5.07 -10.00
N GLY A 20 -3.94 -6.31 -9.51
CA GLY A 20 -4.01 -6.61 -8.09
C GLY A 20 -2.81 -6.08 -7.32
N LEU A 21 -1.60 -6.23 -7.86
CA LEU A 21 -0.37 -5.67 -7.29
C LEU A 21 -0.43 -4.15 -7.24
N LYS A 22 -0.87 -3.50 -8.32
CA LYS A 22 -1.02 -2.04 -8.34
C LYS A 22 -1.95 -1.57 -7.23
N GLN A 23 -3.13 -2.17 -7.11
CA GLN A 23 -4.09 -1.84 -6.06
C GLN A 23 -3.52 -2.06 -4.66
N TYR A 24 -2.79 -3.16 -4.46
CA TYR A 24 -2.15 -3.45 -3.18
C TYR A 24 -1.08 -2.42 -2.83
N PHE A 25 -0.19 -2.06 -3.76
CA PHE A 25 0.82 -1.05 -3.52
C PHE A 25 0.22 0.33 -3.27
N ASP A 26 -0.85 0.70 -3.99
CA ASP A 26 -1.56 1.96 -3.77
C ASP A 26 -2.13 2.01 -2.34
N TRP A 27 -2.81 0.95 -1.89
CA TRP A 27 -3.33 0.87 -0.52
C TRP A 27 -2.21 0.85 0.53
N TYR A 28 -1.17 0.04 0.31
CA TYR A 28 -0.03 -0.10 1.20
C TYR A 28 0.70 1.23 1.45
N ASN A 29 0.90 1.99 0.37
CA ASN A 29 1.64 3.26 0.42
C ASN A 29 0.80 4.42 0.95
N ARG A 30 -0.52 4.41 0.75
CA ARG A 30 -1.38 5.58 1.04
C ARG A 30 -2.32 5.46 2.21
N GLN A 31 -2.71 4.24 2.56
CA GLN A 31 -3.83 4.02 3.48
C GLN A 31 -3.46 3.20 4.70
N ARG A 32 -2.46 2.31 4.59
CA ARG A 32 -2.06 1.46 5.71
C ARG A 32 -1.07 2.19 6.61
N PRO A 33 -1.40 2.44 7.90
CA PRO A 33 -0.42 2.84 8.90
C PRO A 33 0.63 1.74 9.08
N HIS A 34 1.89 2.13 9.26
CA HIS A 34 2.95 1.18 9.62
C HIS A 34 3.57 1.58 10.95
N GLN A 35 3.55 0.68 11.92
CA GLN A 35 4.16 0.90 13.23
C GLN A 35 5.65 1.25 13.16
N GLY A 36 6.38 0.73 12.17
CA GLY A 36 7.78 1.09 11.92
C GLY A 36 7.99 2.48 11.31
N LEU A 37 6.90 3.20 11.02
CA LEU A 37 6.86 4.57 10.51
C LEU A 37 6.02 5.46 11.46
N ASP A 38 5.99 5.16 12.77
CA ASP A 38 5.19 5.87 13.77
C ASP A 38 3.69 5.96 13.42
N ASP A 39 3.14 4.85 12.92
CA ASP A 39 1.75 4.75 12.41
C ASP A 39 1.43 5.69 11.25
N GLN A 40 2.45 6.19 10.55
CA GLN A 40 2.31 6.89 9.28
C GLN A 40 2.38 5.92 8.11
N THR A 41 1.97 6.41 6.96
CA THR A 41 2.02 5.75 5.66
C THR A 41 3.35 6.06 4.95
N PRO A 42 3.80 5.20 4.04
CA PRO A 42 5.02 5.44 3.27
C PRO A 42 4.95 6.72 2.43
N ASP A 43 3.77 7.07 1.91
CA ASP A 43 3.57 8.30 1.15
C ASP A 43 3.76 9.56 2.05
N GLU A 44 3.36 9.50 3.31
CA GLU A 44 3.60 10.59 4.27
C GLU A 44 5.10 10.75 4.58
N VAL A 45 5.79 9.66 4.88
CA VAL A 45 7.21 9.71 5.30
C VAL A 45 8.17 9.98 4.13
N TYR A 46 7.98 9.31 2.99
CA TYR A 46 8.96 9.34 1.90
C TYR A 46 8.60 10.29 0.76
N ARG A 47 7.32 10.65 0.60
CA ARG A 47 6.89 11.62 -0.42
C ARG A 47 6.53 12.98 0.16
N GLY A 48 6.57 13.13 1.49
CA GLY A 48 6.18 14.36 2.17
C GLY A 48 4.70 14.70 1.97
N LEU A 49 3.85 13.71 1.70
CA LEU A 49 2.42 13.93 1.58
C LEU A 49 1.82 14.26 2.96
N PRO A 50 0.82 15.15 3.02
CA PRO A 50 0.20 15.53 4.29
C PRO A 50 -0.46 14.32 4.94
N HIS A 51 -0.43 14.30 6.27
CA HIS A 51 -1.00 13.21 7.03
C HIS A 51 -2.50 13.10 6.73
N TRP A 52 -3.02 11.93 6.34
CA TRP A 52 -4.43 11.81 5.91
C TRP A 52 -5.42 12.17 7.03
N ARG A 53 -5.04 11.97 8.31
CA ARG A 53 -5.80 12.45 9.48
C ARG A 53 -5.88 13.97 9.64
N GLN A 54 -5.03 14.74 8.97
CA GLN A 54 -5.01 16.21 9.05
C GLN A 54 -5.79 16.88 7.89
N ALA A 55 -6.32 16.11 6.94
CA ALA A 55 -7.04 16.63 5.78
C ALA A 55 -8.58 16.69 5.96
N ALA A 56 -9.06 16.75 7.20
CA ALA A 56 -10.49 16.79 7.56
C ALA A 56 -10.95 18.20 7.96
#